data_AF-A0A7S3WZX6-F1
#
_entry.id   AF-A0A7S3WZX6-F1
#
_cell.length_a   1.000
_cell.length_b   1.000
_cell.length_c   1.000
_cell.angle_alpha   90.00
_cell.angle_beta   90.00
_cell.angle_gamma   90.00
#
_symmetry.space_group_name_H-M   'P 1'
#
loop_
_entity.id
_entity.type
_entity.pdbx_description
1 polymer ?
#
loop_
_entity_poly.entity_id
_entity_poly.type
_entity_poly.pdbx_seq_one_letter_code
_entity_poly.pdbx_strand_id
1 'polypeptide(L)'
;VEEQDRRISKLKERYDRENEALPAIPPETLAQINKLKEEIKELQAQSEALGEQGDVDASMVAFNKANGLQMQMQEIERKATSSHKKQFVDEVSGLVYASTDNEARIADLRSGKQYKGWKAIRDKLAELREKNPPAAARGASSSERKDRPEDDRRSADRRDRRYDD
;
A
#
# COMPACT_ATOMS: atom_id res chain seq x y z
N VAL A 1 -4.79 21.24 -4.17
CA VAL A 1 -5.08 19.88 -3.67
C VAL A 1 -4.47 18.85 -4.61
N GLU A 2 -4.81 18.87 -5.91
CA GLU A 2 -4.27 17.93 -6.90
C GLU A 2 -2.73 17.86 -6.98
N GLU A 3 -2.03 18.99 -6.93
CA GLU A 3 -0.56 18.99 -6.90
C GLU A 3 0.00 18.31 -5.65
N GLN A 4 -0.67 18.47 -4.50
CA GLN A 4 -0.25 17.80 -3.27
C GLN A 4 -0.61 16.31 -3.29
N ASP A 5 -1.74 15.92 -3.88
CA ASP A 5 -2.07 14.52 -4.15
C ASP A 5 -1.00 13.86 -5.02
N ARG A 6 -0.57 14.53 -6.11
CA ARG A 6 0.52 14.03 -6.98
C ARG A 6 1.83 13.82 -6.21
N ARG A 7 2.16 14.72 -5.28
CA ARG A 7 3.34 14.59 -4.42
C ARG A 7 3.21 13.42 -3.45
N ILE A 8 2.04 13.27 -2.81
CA ILE A 8 1.74 12.13 -1.94
C ILE A 8 1.90 10.83 -2.72
N SER A 9 1.29 10.71 -3.90
CA SER A 9 1.37 9.48 -4.71
C SER A 9 2.82 9.13 -5.04
N LYS A 10 3.63 10.09 -5.50
CA LYS A 10 5.06 9.87 -5.77
C LYS A 10 5.85 9.45 -4.53
N LEU A 11 5.57 10.07 -3.38
CA LEU A 11 6.21 9.69 -2.12
C LEU A 11 5.79 8.29 -1.67
N LYS A 12 4.50 7.96 -1.79
CA LYS A 12 3.94 6.65 -1.48
C LYS A 12 4.59 5.58 -2.34
N GLU A 13 4.62 5.76 -3.66
CA GLU A 13 5.32 4.86 -4.59
C GLU A 13 6.80 4.67 -4.26
N ARG A 14 7.48 5.75 -3.86
CA ARG A 14 8.89 5.68 -3.44
C ARG A 14 9.04 4.83 -2.19
N TYR A 15 8.26 5.09 -1.15
CA TYR A 15 8.35 4.36 0.10
C TYR A 15 7.85 2.93 -0.02
N ASP A 16 6.85 2.66 -0.84
CA ASP A 16 6.40 1.30 -1.15
C ASP A 16 7.53 0.52 -1.83
N ARG A 17 8.20 1.11 -2.83
CA ARG A 17 9.38 0.50 -3.46
C ARG A 17 10.52 0.28 -2.47
N GLU A 18 10.82 1.26 -1.62
CA GLU A 18 11.87 1.10 -0.59
C GLU A 18 11.49 0.01 0.43
N ASN A 19 10.22 -0.05 0.85
CA ASN A 19 9.69 -1.07 1.76
C ASN A 19 9.71 -2.48 1.16
N GLU A 20 9.50 -2.60 -0.15
CA GLU A 20 9.59 -3.86 -0.92
C GLU A 20 11.05 -4.26 -1.22
N ALA A 21 11.93 -3.28 -1.48
CA ALA A 21 13.33 -3.51 -1.81
C ALA A 21 14.22 -3.77 -0.60
N LEU A 22 13.76 -3.49 0.63
CA LEU A 22 14.46 -3.89 1.85
C LEU A 22 14.56 -5.42 1.88
N PRO A 23 15.77 -6.01 1.83
CA PRO A 23 15.92 -7.46 1.77
C PRO A 23 15.34 -8.09 3.03
N ALA A 24 14.50 -9.10 2.82
CA ALA A 24 13.98 -9.96 3.86
C ALA A 24 15.14 -10.68 4.56
N ILE A 25 15.49 -10.24 5.78
CA ILE A 25 16.51 -10.84 6.67
C ILE A 25 17.92 -10.87 6.00
N PRO A 26 18.95 -10.28 6.61
CA PRO A 26 20.31 -10.37 6.06
C PRO A 26 20.68 -11.82 5.71
N PRO A 27 21.34 -12.10 4.57
CA PRO A 27 21.57 -13.47 4.11
C PRO A 27 22.35 -14.31 5.12
N GLU A 28 23.23 -13.68 5.89
CA GLU A 28 23.94 -14.31 7.02
C GLU A 28 22.99 -14.74 8.13
N THR A 29 22.04 -13.87 8.51
CA THR A 29 21.03 -14.17 9.52
C THR A 29 20.05 -15.24 9.03
N LEU A 30 19.71 -15.22 7.74
CA LEU A 30 18.89 -16.25 7.12
C LEU A 30 19.60 -17.61 7.13
N ALA A 31 20.89 -17.65 6.83
CA ALA A 31 21.70 -18.87 6.92
C ALA A 31 21.78 -19.39 8.36
N GLN A 32 21.93 -18.50 9.35
CA GLN A 32 21.89 -18.87 10.77
C GLN A 32 20.54 -19.46 11.17
N ILE A 33 19.43 -18.85 10.74
CA ILE A 33 18.08 -19.36 10.99
C ILE A 33 17.88 -20.73 10.36
N ASN A 34 18.32 -20.93 9.12
CA ASN A 34 18.21 -22.21 8.43
C ASN A 34 19.02 -23.30 9.12
N LYS A 35 20.24 -22.99 9.57
CA LYS A 35 21.07 -23.93 10.35
C LYS A 35 20.39 -24.33 11.66
N LEU A 36 19.81 -23.37 12.38
CA LEU A 36 19.04 -23.67 13.60
C LEU A 36 17.81 -24.52 13.30
N LYS A 37 17.12 -24.29 12.18
CA LYS A 37 15.97 -25.12 11.75
C LYS A 37 16.36 -26.57 11.50
N GLU A 38 17.51 -26.80 10.85
CA GLU A 38 18.04 -28.15 10.63
C GLU A 38 18.39 -28.83 11.96
N GLU A 39 19.10 -28.15 12.86
CA GLU A 39 19.49 -28.70 14.17
C GLU A 39 18.26 -29.01 15.06
N ILE A 40 17.24 -28.14 15.06
CA ILE A 40 15.97 -28.38 15.76
C ILE A 40 15.28 -29.63 15.20
N LYS A 41 15.24 -29.79 13.87
CA LYS A 41 14.60 -30.93 13.22
C LYS A 41 15.32 -32.23 13.56
N GLU A 42 16.65 -32.23 13.58
CA GLU A 42 17.45 -33.39 14.00
C GLU A 42 17.20 -33.77 15.46
N LEU A 43 17.19 -32.80 16.37
CA LEU A 43 16.93 -33.05 17.80
C LEU A 43 15.50 -33.52 18.06
N GLN A 44 14.52 -33.02 17.31
CA GLN A 44 13.14 -33.50 17.36
C GLN A 44 13.04 -34.96 16.91
N ALA A 45 13.65 -35.32 15.78
CA ALA A 45 13.69 -36.70 15.31
C ALA A 45 14.42 -37.64 16.28
N GLN A 46 15.51 -37.19 16.91
CA GLN A 46 16.22 -37.94 17.95
C GLN A 46 15.35 -38.13 19.21
N SER A 47 14.64 -37.09 19.65
CA SER A 47 13.74 -37.16 20.79
C SER A 47 12.60 -38.17 20.56
N GLU A 48 12.01 -38.16 19.35
CA GLU A 48 10.97 -39.13 18.95
C GLU A 48 11.50 -40.56 18.97
N ALA A 49 12.66 -40.82 18.35
CA ALA A 49 13.27 -42.15 18.31
C ALA A 49 13.62 -42.70 19.71
N LEU A 50 14.17 -41.86 20.60
CA LEU A 50 14.48 -42.24 21.98
C LEU A 50 13.20 -42.52 22.79
N GLY A 51 12.13 -41.76 22.54
CA GLY A 51 10.82 -41.97 23.15
C GLY A 51 10.20 -43.30 22.74
N GLU A 52 10.29 -43.67 21.45
CA GLU A 52 9.83 -44.97 20.94
C GLU A 52 10.62 -46.15 21.50
N GLN A 53 11.92 -45.95 21.77
CA GLN A 53 12.78 -46.96 22.41
C GLN A 53 12.55 -47.10 23.92
N GLY A 54 11.72 -46.23 24.52
CA GLY A 54 11.41 -46.23 25.95
C GLY A 54 12.43 -45.49 26.82
N ASP A 55 13.41 -44.81 26.22
CA ASP A 55 14.37 -43.96 26.94
C ASP A 55 13.78 -42.55 27.12
N VAL A 56 12.85 -42.45 28.07
CA VAL A 56 12.08 -41.23 28.35
C VAL A 56 12.98 -40.10 28.83
N ASP A 57 13.99 -40.39 29.65
CA ASP A 57 14.88 -39.36 30.20
C ASP A 57 15.73 -38.74 29.11
N ALA A 58 16.34 -39.55 28.23
CA ALA A 58 17.13 -39.03 27.11
C ALA A 58 16.25 -38.30 26.08
N SER A 59 15.04 -38.82 25.82
CA SER A 59 14.06 -38.17 24.95
C SER A 59 13.69 -36.76 25.43
N MET A 60 13.44 -36.60 26.74
CA MET A 60 13.11 -35.32 27.35
C MET A 60 14.27 -34.32 27.28
N VAL A 61 15.52 -34.78 27.44
CA VAL A 61 16.71 -33.92 27.29
C VAL A 61 16.83 -33.40 25.86
N ALA A 62 16.67 -34.27 24.85
CA ALA A 62 16.72 -33.87 23.44
C ALA A 62 15.59 -32.88 23.09
N PHE A 63 14.37 -33.13 23.59
CA PHE A 63 13.22 -32.25 23.42
C PHE A 63 13.44 -30.86 24.01
N ASN A 64 13.94 -30.78 25.25
CA ASN A 64 14.19 -29.50 25.91
C ASN A 64 15.27 -28.69 25.19
N LYS A 65 16.30 -29.37 24.65
CA LYS A 65 17.33 -28.72 23.84
C LYS A 65 16.74 -28.16 22.53
N ALA A 66 15.88 -28.91 21.85
CA ALA A 66 15.17 -28.43 20.66
C ALA A 66 14.31 -27.19 20.96
N ASN A 67 13.55 -27.20 22.06
CA ASN A 67 12.76 -26.03 22.48
C ASN A 67 13.62 -24.80 22.77
N GLY A 68 14.76 -24.98 23.45
CA GLY A 68 15.70 -23.88 23.71
C GLY A 68 16.22 -23.24 22.42
N LEU A 69 16.61 -24.07 21.44
CA LEU A 69 17.04 -23.60 20.13
C LEU A 69 15.90 -22.94 19.34
N GLN A 70 14.67 -23.44 19.48
CA GLN A 70 13.49 -22.83 18.86
C GLN A 70 13.21 -21.42 19.41
N MET A 71 13.36 -21.22 20.73
CA MET A 71 13.25 -19.89 21.32
C MET A 71 14.34 -18.94 20.81
N GLN A 72 15.59 -19.41 20.70
CA GLN A 72 16.70 -18.63 20.15
C GLN A 72 16.48 -18.25 18.68
N MET A 73 16.02 -19.21 17.86
CA MET A 73 15.68 -18.98 16.45
C MET A 73 14.59 -17.91 16.32
N GLN A 74 13.52 -18.00 17.12
CA GLN A 74 12.45 -17.00 17.13
C GLN A 74 12.96 -15.61 17.57
N GLU A 75 13.91 -15.55 18.49
CA GLU A 75 14.51 -14.29 18.91
C GLU A 75 15.35 -13.66 17.79
N ILE A 76 16.14 -14.47 17.07
CA ILE A 76 16.94 -14.03 15.92
C ILE A 76 16.03 -13.55 14.78
N GLU A 77 15.00 -14.33 14.42
CA GLU A 77 14.00 -13.94 13.40
C GLU A 77 13.31 -12.62 13.77
N ARG A 78 12.95 -12.44 15.04
CA ARG A 78 12.32 -11.21 15.54
C ARG A 78 13.26 -10.02 15.46
N LYS A 79 14.52 -10.18 15.89
CA LYS A 79 15.55 -9.12 15.81
C LYS A 79 15.82 -8.72 14.37
N ALA A 80 15.98 -9.70 13.48
CA ALA A 80 16.17 -9.47 12.05
C ALA A 80 15.01 -8.69 11.43
N THR A 81 13.77 -9.08 11.74
CA THR A 81 12.57 -8.41 11.22
C THR A 81 12.39 -7.00 11.81
N SER A 82 12.68 -6.84 13.10
CA SER A 82 12.51 -5.56 13.82
C SER A 82 13.50 -4.46 13.41
N SER A 83 14.63 -4.82 12.81
CA SER A 83 15.64 -3.86 12.34
C SER A 83 15.13 -3.03 11.15
N HIS A 84 14.18 -3.58 10.38
CA HIS A 84 13.66 -2.95 9.18
C HIS A 84 12.51 -1.99 9.51
N LYS A 85 12.82 -0.69 9.52
CA LYS A 85 11.82 0.37 9.68
C LYS A 85 11.11 0.60 8.35
N LYS A 86 9.87 0.12 8.22
CA LYS A 86 9.03 0.48 7.08
C LYS A 86 8.54 1.90 7.26
N GLN A 87 8.47 2.67 6.17
CA GLN A 87 7.98 4.04 6.19
C GLN A 87 6.65 4.14 5.44
N PHE A 88 5.74 4.92 5.98
CA PHE A 88 4.40 5.13 5.43
C PHE A 88 4.13 6.62 5.28
N VAL A 89 3.25 6.96 4.34
CA VAL A 89 2.87 8.34 4.04
C VAL A 89 1.40 8.55 4.40
N ASP A 90 1.11 9.60 5.16
CA ASP A 90 -0.25 10.03 5.48
C ASP A 90 -0.94 10.63 4.24
N GLU A 91 -2.13 10.12 3.91
CA GLU A 91 -2.85 10.45 2.67
C GLU A 91 -3.47 11.86 2.68
N VAL A 92 -3.59 12.48 3.84
CA VAL A 92 -4.17 13.83 3.98
C VAL A 92 -3.06 14.87 3.81
N SER A 93 -1.98 14.72 4.58
CA SER A 93 -0.95 15.73 4.79
C SER A 93 0.36 15.47 4.05
N GLY A 94 0.60 14.22 3.62
CA GLY A 94 1.85 13.76 3.04
C GLY A 94 3.00 13.59 4.04
N LEU A 95 2.70 13.61 5.33
CA LEU A 95 3.70 13.38 6.38
C LEU A 95 4.10 11.91 6.45
N VAL A 96 5.38 11.66 6.71
CA VAL A 96 5.96 10.31 6.76
C VAL A 96 6.07 9.85 8.21
N TYR A 97 5.69 8.60 8.48
CA TYR A 97 5.86 7.93 9.77
C TYR A 97 6.41 6.52 9.59
N ALA A 98 7.04 5.97 10.62
CA ALA A 98 7.65 4.65 10.59
C ALA A 98 6.75 3.59 11.22
N SER A 99 6.95 2.32 10.85
CA SER A 99 6.29 1.16 11.48
C SER A 99 6.57 1.03 12.97
N THR A 100 7.68 1.59 13.43
CA THR A 100 8.10 1.56 14.84
C THR A 100 7.52 2.72 15.65
N ASP A 101 6.83 3.67 15.01
CA ASP A 101 6.20 4.77 15.74
C ASP A 101 4.99 4.26 16.53
N ASN A 102 4.88 4.73 17.78
CA ASN A 102 3.74 4.40 18.63
C ASN A 102 2.51 5.23 18.26
N GLU A 103 1.34 4.80 18.73
CA GLU A 103 0.06 5.49 18.44
C GLU A 103 0.05 6.94 18.90
N ALA A 104 0.70 7.25 20.02
CA ALA A 104 0.82 8.63 20.53
C ALA A 104 1.53 9.55 19.53
N ARG A 105 2.65 9.09 18.95
CA ARG A 105 3.39 9.82 17.92
C ARG A 105 2.57 10.02 16.65
N ILE A 106 1.82 8.99 16.23
CA ILE A 106 0.93 9.09 15.05
C ILE A 106 -0.20 10.09 15.33
N ALA A 107 -0.74 10.09 16.55
CA ALA A 107 -1.75 11.07 16.97
C ALA A 107 -1.20 12.49 16.94
N ASP A 108 0.03 12.72 17.39
CA ASP A 108 0.68 14.04 17.35
C ASP A 108 0.92 14.53 15.92
N LEU A 109 1.33 13.64 15.02
CA LEU A 109 1.47 13.95 13.59
C LEU A 109 0.13 14.44 13.01
N ARG A 110 -0.97 13.77 13.36
CA ARG A 110 -2.33 14.14 12.94
C ARG A 110 -2.89 15.35 13.70
N SER A 111 -2.39 15.64 14.89
CA SER A 111 -2.77 16.83 15.66
C SER A 111 -2.00 18.09 15.22
N GLY A 112 -0.95 17.91 14.42
CA GLY A 112 -0.11 18.97 13.87
C GLY A 112 -0.83 19.96 12.93
N LYS A 113 -0.25 21.15 12.79
CA LYS A 113 -0.79 22.25 11.96
C LYS A 113 -0.89 21.87 10.48
N GLN A 114 0.10 21.14 9.96
CA GLN A 114 0.11 20.70 8.56
C GLN A 114 -1.05 19.75 8.25
N TYR A 115 -1.28 18.74 9.11
CA TYR A 115 -2.40 17.83 8.93
C TYR A 115 -3.74 18.55 9.04
N LYS A 116 -3.94 19.36 10.09
CA LYS A 116 -5.16 20.15 10.28
C LYS A 116 -5.44 21.10 9.11
N GLY A 117 -4.40 21.76 8.59
CA GLY A 117 -4.52 22.65 7.44
C GLY A 117 -4.95 21.92 6.17
N TRP A 118 -4.29 20.82 5.82
CA TRP A 118 -4.67 20.02 4.66
C TRP A 118 -6.04 19.39 4.80
N LYS A 119 -6.39 18.90 6.00
CA LYS A 119 -7.73 18.39 6.30
C LYS A 119 -8.80 19.45 6.06
N ALA A 120 -8.64 20.66 6.63
CA ALA A 120 -9.58 21.75 6.43
C ALA A 120 -9.73 22.16 4.96
N ILE A 121 -8.63 22.21 4.19
CA ILE A 121 -8.66 22.51 2.75
C ILE A 121 -9.43 21.44 1.98
N ARG A 122 -9.19 20.16 2.28
CA ARG A 122 -9.87 19.02 1.62
C ARG A 122 -11.36 18.99 1.97
N ASP A 123 -11.70 19.17 3.25
CA ASP A 123 -13.08 19.23 3.72
C ASP A 123 -13.83 20.39 3.04
N LYS A 124 -13.19 21.57 2.96
CA LYS A 124 -13.80 22.72 2.28
C LYS A 124 -13.97 22.51 0.77
N LEU A 125 -13.01 21.83 0.13
CA LEU A 125 -13.12 21.46 -1.28
C LEU A 125 -14.29 20.49 -1.52
N ALA A 126 -14.51 19.53 -0.62
CA ALA A 126 -15.65 18.62 -0.70
C ALA A 126 -16.98 19.38 -0.57
N GLU A 127 -17.09 20.27 0.42
CA GLU A 127 -18.27 21.12 0.62
C GLU A 127 -18.57 21.99 -0.62
N LEU A 128 -17.52 22.57 -1.25
CA LEU A 128 -17.68 23.37 -2.46
C LEU A 128 -18.09 22.54 -3.68
N ARG A 129 -17.59 21.31 -3.81
CA ARG A 129 -17.98 20.38 -4.88
C ARG A 129 -19.42 19.93 -4.75
N GLU A 130 -19.90 19.74 -3.53
CA GLU A 130 -21.31 19.41 -3.25
C GLU A 130 -22.24 20.58 -3.60
N LYS A 131 -21.85 21.81 -3.20
CA LYS A 131 -22.63 23.03 -3.48
C LYS A 131 -22.58 23.46 -4.95
N ASN A 132 -21.49 23.16 -5.66
CA ASN A 132 -21.30 23.52 -7.05
C ASN A 132 -20.78 22.30 -7.83
N PRO A 133 -21.65 21.32 -8.13
CA PRO A 133 -21.24 20.12 -8.83
C PRO A 133 -20.67 20.49 -10.20
N PRO A 134 -19.58 19.83 -10.64
CA PRO A 134 -18.93 20.12 -11.91
C PRO A 134 -19.94 19.99 -13.06
N ALA A 135 -19.76 20.79 -14.11
CA ALA A 135 -20.70 20.92 -15.22
C ALA A 135 -21.11 19.58 -15.86
N ALA A 136 -20.26 18.55 -15.79
CA ALA A 136 -20.58 17.18 -16.23
C ALA A 136 -21.80 16.57 -15.53
N ALA A 137 -22.04 16.90 -14.25
CA ALA A 137 -23.22 16.46 -13.51
C ALA A 137 -24.47 17.31 -13.80
N ARG A 138 -24.30 18.53 -14.35
CA ARG A 138 -25.40 19.44 -14.72
C ARG A 138 -25.92 19.21 -16.14
N GLY A 139 -25.20 18.46 -16.97
CA GLY A 139 -25.54 18.19 -18.37
C GLY A 139 -26.43 16.97 -18.61
N ALA A 140 -26.68 16.14 -17.60
CA ALA A 140 -27.48 14.92 -17.77
C ALA A 140 -29.00 15.14 -17.88
N SER A 141 -29.49 16.38 -17.72
CA SER A 141 -30.93 16.70 -17.77
C SER A 141 -31.35 17.59 -18.95
N SER A 142 -30.50 17.78 -19.95
CA SER A 142 -30.82 18.64 -21.11
C SER A 142 -30.52 18.01 -22.47
N SER A 143 -30.71 16.68 -22.63
CA SER A 143 -30.69 16.03 -23.95
C SER A 143 -32.07 15.92 -24.63
N GLU A 144 -33.14 16.44 -24.03
CA GLU A 144 -34.49 16.43 -24.63
C GLU A 144 -34.95 17.80 -25.11
N ARG A 145 -34.22 18.41 -26.06
CA ARG A 145 -34.76 19.53 -26.84
C ARG A 145 -34.64 19.26 -28.33
N LYS A 146 -35.64 18.51 -28.80
CA LYS A 146 -36.45 18.71 -30.01
C LYS A 146 -35.69 18.81 -31.33
N ASP A 147 -35.82 17.72 -32.08
CA ASP A 147 -36.16 17.69 -33.51
C ASP A 147 -36.48 19.07 -34.09
N ARG A 148 -35.55 19.59 -34.88
CA ARG A 148 -35.82 20.68 -35.82
C ARG A 148 -35.90 20.03 -37.21
N PRO A 149 -37.08 20.02 -37.86
CA PRO A 149 -37.21 19.42 -39.18
C PRO A 149 -36.39 20.22 -40.19
N GLU A 150 -35.67 19.46 -41.01
CA GLU A 150 -34.85 19.88 -42.13
C GLU A 150 -35.77 20.48 -43.21
N ASP A 151 -35.88 21.81 -43.26
CA ASP A 151 -36.67 22.51 -44.26
C ASP A 151 -35.89 22.58 -45.58
N ASP A 152 -36.18 21.58 -46.40
CA ASP A 152 -36.03 21.53 -47.85
C ASP A 152 -36.50 22.84 -48.50
N ARG A 153 -35.55 23.72 -48.89
CA ARG A 153 -35.73 24.73 -49.95
C ARG A 153 -34.45 25.52 -50.29
N ARG A 154 -34.05 25.36 -51.56
CA ARG A 154 -33.30 26.31 -52.41
C ARG A 154 -31.77 26.30 -52.32
N SER A 155 -31.13 25.61 -53.26
CA SER A 155 -30.26 26.28 -54.25
C SER A 155 -29.83 25.30 -55.35
N ALA A 156 -30.80 24.78 -56.11
CA ALA A 156 -30.54 24.24 -57.44
C ALA A 156 -30.44 25.42 -58.42
N ASP A 157 -29.33 26.13 -58.42
CA ASP A 157 -28.98 27.06 -59.49
C ASP A 157 -27.47 27.33 -59.45
N ARG A 158 -26.84 27.45 -60.63
CA ARG A 158 -25.40 27.64 -60.91
C ARG A 158 -24.55 26.39 -61.17
N ARG A 159 -25.11 25.42 -61.91
CA ARG A 159 -24.32 24.62 -62.86
C ARG A 159 -24.89 24.80 -64.27
N ASP A 160 -24.70 26.00 -64.83
CA ASP A 160 -24.68 26.15 -66.28
C ASP A 160 -24.02 27.49 -66.69
N ARG A 161 -22.69 27.46 -66.82
CA ARG A 161 -21.94 28.36 -67.69
C ARG A 161 -20.80 27.56 -68.32
N ARG A 162 -21.18 26.72 -69.27
CA ARG A 162 -20.37 26.40 -70.46
C ARG A 162 -21.03 27.12 -71.62
N TYR A 163 -20.36 28.12 -72.19
CA TYR A 163 -20.34 28.37 -73.63
C TYR A 163 -19.05 29.14 -73.93
N ASP A 164 -18.21 28.49 -74.73
CA ASP A 164 -17.09 29.08 -75.46
C ASP A 164 -17.64 30.06 -76.52
N ASP A 165 -17.04 31.26 -76.62
CA ASP A 165 -16.66 31.97 -77.86
C ASP A 165 -15.72 33.14 -77.50
#